data_AF-A0A7X9SLY6-F1
#
_entry.id   AF-A0A7X9SLY6-F1
#
_cell.length_a   1.000
_cell.length_b   1.000
_cell.length_c   1.000
_cell.angle_alpha   90.00
_cell.angle_beta   90.00
_cell.angle_gamma   90.00
#
_symmetry.space_group_name_H-M   'P 1'
#
loop_
_entity.id
_entity.type
_entity.pdbx_description
1 polymer ?
#
loop_
_entity_poly.entity_id
_entity_poly.type
_entity_poly.pdbx_seq_one_letter_code
_entity_poly.pdbx_strand_id
1 'polypeptide(L)'
;MTIRERIRYTRTIYQLTQQEVADGFGIAKQYITQIETGKKIATDERLEEILNMVYKLGEAKKKGRLKDVLKDIQEQNKMNLE
;
A
#
# COMPACT_ATOMS: atom_id res chain seq x y z
N MET A 1 17.67 -8.26 -3.00
CA MET A 1 16.20 -8.11 -2.92
C MET A 1 15.82 -6.85 -3.68
N THR A 2 14.99 -6.96 -4.72
CA THR A 2 14.44 -5.82 -5.46
C THR A 2 13.42 -5.06 -4.61
N ILE A 3 13.10 -3.82 -4.97
CA ILE A 3 12.06 -3.06 -4.25
C ILE A 3 10.68 -3.75 -4.30
N ARG A 4 10.37 -4.46 -5.39
CA ARG A 4 9.12 -5.23 -5.54
C ARG A 4 9.08 -6.42 -4.57
N GLU A 5 10.19 -7.11 -4.42
CA GLU A 5 10.35 -8.16 -3.42
C GLU A 5 10.23 -7.58 -2.00
N ARG A 6 10.81 -6.39 -1.74
CA ARG A 6 10.67 -5.69 -0.45
C ARG A 6 9.21 -5.33 -0.15
N ILE A 7 8.47 -4.81 -1.13
CA ILE A 7 7.02 -4.50 -0.98
C ILE A 7 6.28 -5.78 -0.56
N ARG A 8 6.44 -6.87 -1.31
CA ARG A 8 5.75 -8.14 -1.03
C ARG A 8 6.15 -8.73 0.32
N TYR A 9 7.45 -8.73 0.61
CA TYR A 9 7.99 -9.27 1.86
C TYR A 9 7.46 -8.50 3.06
N THR A 10 7.61 -7.18 3.06
CA THR A 10 7.16 -6.30 4.15
C THR A 10 5.65 -6.39 4.35
N ARG A 11 4.87 -6.39 3.26
CA ARG A 11 3.41 -6.58 3.33
C ARG A 11 3.04 -7.89 4.03
N THR A 12 3.75 -8.97 3.70
CA THR A 12 3.50 -10.30 4.26
C THR A 12 3.89 -10.36 5.75
N ILE A 13 5.00 -9.73 6.14
CA ILE A 13 5.43 -9.63 7.55
C ILE A 13 4.39 -8.88 8.40
N TYR A 14 3.83 -7.79 7.88
CA TYR A 14 2.74 -7.07 8.54
C TYR A 14 1.37 -7.75 8.39
N GLN A 15 1.28 -8.90 7.71
CA GLN A 15 0.04 -9.61 7.43
C GLN A 15 -1.00 -8.74 6.69
N LEU A 16 -0.54 -7.79 5.88
CA LEU A 16 -1.40 -6.98 5.05
C LEU A 16 -1.85 -7.75 3.80
N THR A 17 -3.10 -7.58 3.40
CA THR A 17 -3.60 -8.04 2.12
C THR A 17 -3.20 -7.05 1.03
N GLN A 18 -3.18 -7.49 -0.23
CA GLN A 18 -2.97 -6.59 -1.37
C GLN A 18 -4.12 -5.57 -1.50
N GLN A 19 -5.33 -5.91 -1.03
CA GLN A 19 -6.46 -5.00 -1.03
C GLN A 19 -6.25 -3.86 -0.02
N GLU A 20 -5.81 -4.15 1.21
CA GLU A 20 -5.54 -3.14 2.23
C GLU A 20 -4.51 -2.10 1.75
N VAL A 21 -3.48 -2.54 1.01
CA VAL A 21 -2.50 -1.61 0.41
C VAL A 21 -3.13 -0.79 -0.71
N ALA A 22 -3.95 -1.41 -1.55
CA ALA A 22 -4.64 -0.73 -2.65
C ALA A 22 -5.64 0.32 -2.14
N ASP A 23 -6.34 0.03 -1.04
CA ASP A 23 -7.26 0.95 -0.36
C ASP A 23 -6.55 2.21 0.13
N GLY A 24 -5.29 2.09 0.59
CA GLY A 24 -4.44 3.23 0.96
C GLY A 24 -4.09 4.17 -0.19
N PHE A 25 -4.31 3.75 -1.44
CA PHE A 25 -4.14 4.58 -2.63
C PHE A 25 -5.45 4.89 -3.36
N GLY A 26 -6.57 4.29 -2.93
CA GLY A 26 -7.82 4.36 -3.70
C GLY A 26 -7.73 3.70 -5.08
N ILE A 27 -6.91 2.65 -5.24
CA ILE A 27 -6.71 1.95 -6.53
C ILE A 27 -7.21 0.50 -6.45
N ALA A 28 -7.28 -0.17 -7.61
CA ALA A 28 -7.65 -1.58 -7.65
C ALA A 28 -6.54 -2.49 -7.12
N LYS A 29 -6.90 -3.51 -6.32
CA LYS A 29 -5.99 -4.57 -5.84
C LYS A 29 -5.08 -5.16 -6.92
N GLN A 30 -5.62 -5.34 -8.13
CA GLN A 30 -4.88 -5.90 -9.27
C GLN A 30 -3.60 -5.10 -9.58
N TYR A 31 -3.59 -3.78 -9.33
CA TYR A 31 -2.40 -2.97 -9.50
C TYR A 31 -1.28 -3.40 -8.56
N ILE A 32 -1.58 -3.59 -7.27
CA ILE A 32 -0.61 -4.09 -6.28
C ILE A 32 -0.11 -5.49 -6.66
N THR A 33 -1.01 -6.38 -7.10
CA THR A 33 -0.63 -7.71 -7.60
C THR A 33 0.35 -7.62 -8.78
N GLN A 34 0.09 -6.74 -9.75
CA GLN A 34 0.97 -6.57 -10.90
C GLN A 34 2.30 -5.90 -10.54
N ILE A 35 2.32 -5.02 -9.55
CA ILE A 35 3.55 -4.42 -9.02
C ILE A 35 4.43 -5.50 -8.36
N GLU A 36 3.87 -6.30 -7.45
CA GLU A 36 4.61 -7.35 -6.73
C GLU A 36 5.12 -8.47 -7.66
N THR A 37 4.43 -8.73 -8.77
CA THR A 37 4.80 -9.76 -9.75
C THR A 37 5.66 -9.24 -10.90
N GLY A 38 5.99 -7.94 -10.92
CA GLY A 38 6.75 -7.32 -12.01
C GLY A 38 5.98 -7.16 -13.32
N LYS A 39 4.68 -7.51 -13.36
CA LYS A 39 3.83 -7.39 -14.55
C LYS A 39 3.47 -5.94 -14.90
N LYS A 40 3.60 -4.99 -13.95
CA LYS A 40 3.41 -3.55 -14.19
C LYS A 40 4.72 -2.80 -14.01
N ILE A 41 5.14 -2.10 -15.06
CA ILE A 41 6.24 -1.12 -15.01
C ILE A 41 5.77 0.11 -14.22
N ALA A 42 6.61 0.56 -13.31
CA ALA A 42 6.41 1.73 -12.46
C ALA A 42 7.77 2.41 -12.25
N THR A 43 7.77 3.72 -12.02
CA THR A 43 8.98 4.47 -11.65
C THR A 43 9.47 4.03 -10.28
N ASP A 44 10.75 4.27 -9.99
CA ASP A 44 11.32 3.98 -8.67
C ASP A 44 10.59 4.75 -7.57
N GLU A 45 10.26 6.02 -7.81
CA GLU A 45 9.43 6.85 -6.92
C GLU A 45 8.09 6.18 -6.60
N ARG A 46 7.37 5.69 -7.62
CA ARG A 46 6.09 5.01 -7.39
C ARG A 46 6.24 3.71 -6.59
N LEU A 47 7.35 3.00 -6.76
CA LEU A 47 7.65 1.80 -5.97
C LEU A 47 7.98 2.16 -4.51
N GLU A 48 8.70 3.26 -4.29
CA GLU A 48 8.98 3.80 -2.96
C GLU A 48 7.71 4.26 -2.24
N GLU A 49 6.81 4.96 -2.92
CA GLU A 49 5.49 5.33 -2.38
C GLU A 49 4.70 4.10 -1.90
N ILE A 50 4.65 3.04 -2.72
CA ILE A 50 3.97 1.79 -2.36
C ILE A 50 4.62 1.15 -1.14
N LEU A 51 5.95 1.10 -1.09
CA LEU A 51 6.67 0.56 0.05
C LEU A 51 6.38 1.37 1.33
N ASN A 52 6.39 2.70 1.24
CA ASN A 52 6.09 3.60 2.36
C ASN A 52 4.65 3.42 2.85
N MET A 53 3.69 3.25 1.93
CA MET A 53 2.31 2.93 2.30
C MET A 53 2.21 1.60 3.03
N VAL A 54 2.92 0.56 2.57
CA VAL A 54 2.97 -0.74 3.26
C VAL A 54 3.49 -0.58 4.69
N TYR A 55 4.56 0.20 4.91
CA TYR A 55 5.05 0.48 6.27
C TYR A 55 4.01 1.22 7.12
N LYS A 56 3.41 2.28 6.58
CA LYS A 56 2.38 3.08 7.28
C LYS A 56 1.21 2.21 7.73
N LEU A 57 0.66 1.42 6.82
CA LEU A 57 -0.46 0.52 7.10
C LEU A 57 -0.05 -0.64 8.02
N GLY A 58 1.18 -1.13 7.87
CA GLY A 58 1.71 -2.22 8.68
C GLY A 58 1.85 -1.83 10.15
N GLU A 59 2.42 -0.66 10.41
CA GLU A 59 2.51 -0.08 11.76
C GLU A 59 1.11 0.23 12.34
N ALA A 60 0.17 0.70 11.51
CA ALA A 60 -1.21 0.89 11.93
C ALA A 60 -1.88 -0.43 12.31
N LYS A 61 -1.71 -1.49 11.52
CA LYS A 61 -2.25 -2.83 11.77
C LYS A 61 -1.68 -3.45 13.04
N LYS A 62 -0.36 -3.34 13.25
CA LYS A 62 0.31 -3.77 14.49
C LYS A 62 -0.28 -3.10 15.74
N LYS A 63 -0.74 -1.86 15.61
CA LYS A 63 -1.38 -1.08 16.68
C LYS A 63 -2.90 -1.28 16.77
N GLY A 64 -3.49 -2.13 15.93
CA GLY A 64 -4.94 -2.36 15.87
C GLY A 64 -5.75 -1.20 15.25
N ARG A 65 -5.09 -0.24 14.58
CA ARG A 65 -5.70 1.01 14.06
C ARG A 65 -5.78 1.07 12.54
N LEU A 66 -5.68 -0.07 11.86
CA LEU A 66 -5.64 -0.09 10.40
C LEU A 66 -6.89 0.55 9.78
N LYS A 67 -8.07 0.23 10.30
CA LYS A 67 -9.35 0.74 9.77
C LYS A 67 -9.44 2.26 9.89
N ASP A 68 -9.03 2.81 11.03
CA ASP A 68 -9.03 4.25 11.28
C ASP A 68 -8.09 4.97 10.32
N VAL A 69 -6.85 4.48 10.17
CA VAL A 69 -5.87 5.07 9.26
C VAL A 69 -6.32 4.99 7.80
N LEU A 70 -6.94 3.89 7.37
CA LEU A 70 -7.49 3.79 6.02
C LEU A 70 -8.62 4.80 5.79
N LYS A 71 -9.49 4.98 6.78
CA LYS A 71 -10.58 5.97 6.72
C LYS A 71 -10.01 7.39 6.59
N ASP A 72 -9.04 7.75 7.42
CA ASP A 72 -8.39 9.07 7.36
C ASP A 72 -7.74 9.33 6.00
N ILE A 73 -7.05 8.34 5.43
CA ILE A 73 -6.44 8.44 4.10
C ILE A 73 -7.51 8.65 3.02
N GLN A 74 -8.62 7.90 3.09
CA GLN A 74 -9.70 8.02 2.12
C GLN A 74 -10.40 9.39 2.20
N GLU A 75 -10.56 9.94 3.40
CA GLU A 75 -11.12 11.27 3.62
C GLU A 75 -10.20 12.37 3.07
N GLN A 76 -8.89 12.27 3.33
CA GLN A 76 -7.89 13.18 2.76
C GLN A 76 -7.88 13.16 1.23
N ASN A 77 -7.96 11.97 0.62
CA ASN A 77 -8.01 11.85 -0.84
C ASN A 77 -9.27 12.50 -1.45
N LYS A 78 -10.40 12.48 -0.73
CA LYS A 78 -11.63 13.17 -1.19
C LYS A 78 -11.48 14.68 -1.14
N MET A 79 -10.96 15.23 -0.04
CA MET A 79 -10.78 16.69 0.11
C MET A 79 -9.81 17.27 -0.91
N ASN A 80 -8.81 16.51 -1.35
CA ASN A 80 -7.84 16.96 -2.36
C ASN A 80 -8.42 16.99 -3.80
N LEU A 81 -9.61 16.43 -4.00
CA LEU A 81 -10.31 16.40 -5.29
C LEU A 81 -11.43 17.44 -5.39
N GLU A 82 -11.75 18.13 -4.29
CA GLU A 82 -12.70 19.25 -4.20
C GLU A 82 -11.98 20.59 -4.32
#